data_AF-A0A3C0AMJ9-F1
#
_entry.id   AF-A0A3C0AMJ9-F1
#
_cell.length_a   1.000
_cell.length_b   1.000
_cell.length_c   1.000
_cell.angle_alpha   90.00
_cell.angle_beta   90.00
_cell.angle_gamma   90.00
#
_symmetry.space_group_name_H-M   'P 1'
#
loop_
_entity.id
_entity.type
_entity.pdbx_description
1 polymer ?
#
loop_
_entity_poly.entity_id
_entity_poly.type
_entity_poly.pdbx_seq_one_letter_code
_entity_poly.pdbx_strand_id
1 'polypeptide(L)'
;GNRIRLITLAPEVDNAIPFIKKAVASGVVVSIGHTAAEPEHIMEAVDAGAQLSTHLGNGAHGTLRRHPNYIWEQLGESRLMASIITDGHHLPASVVRTIIKTKGVENTILTCDASGLAGSPPGIYGEGSVKMEVLEDGPIVIAGQRQLLAGSGVETDTCVTTAIDMAGITLQESLDMAG
;
A
#
# COMPACT_ATOMS: atom_id res chain seq x y z
N GLY A 1 -3.95 -3.48 27.07
CA GLY A 1 -3.22 -2.58 26.15
C GLY A 1 -2.48 -3.40 25.10
N ASN A 2 -1.65 -2.78 24.26
CA ASN A 2 -0.69 -3.43 23.32
C ASN A 2 -1.28 -4.28 22.19
N ARG A 3 -2.48 -3.92 21.69
CA ARG A 3 -3.09 -4.57 20.51
C ARG A 3 -2.73 -3.90 19.19
N ILE A 4 -2.28 -2.65 19.22
CA ILE A 4 -1.86 -1.91 18.02
C ILE A 4 -0.42 -2.37 17.69
N ARG A 5 -0.23 -2.86 16.47
CA ARG A 5 1.06 -3.36 15.96
C ARG A 5 1.63 -2.53 14.83
N LEU A 6 0.75 -1.93 14.04
CA LEU A 6 1.07 -1.14 12.85
C LEU A 6 0.19 0.10 12.82
N ILE A 7 0.75 1.24 12.43
CA ILE A 7 0.03 2.47 12.14
C ILE A 7 0.50 3.00 10.79
N THR A 8 -0.45 3.27 9.88
CA THR A 8 -0.20 4.04 8.66
C THR A 8 -0.52 5.51 8.92
N LEU A 9 0.36 6.43 8.53
CA LEU A 9 0.09 7.87 8.57
C LEU A 9 0.79 8.61 7.43
N ALA A 10 0.34 9.85 7.20
CA ALA A 10 0.94 10.78 6.27
C ALA A 10 1.97 11.65 7.04
N PRO A 11 3.26 11.65 6.68
CA PRO A 11 4.31 12.30 7.48
C PRO A 11 4.29 13.82 7.42
N GLU A 12 3.59 14.41 6.46
CA GLU A 12 3.44 15.86 6.30
C GLU A 12 2.40 16.49 7.24
N VAL A 13 1.60 15.68 7.97
CA VAL A 13 0.59 16.22 8.88
C VAL A 13 1.20 16.73 10.17
N ASP A 14 0.57 17.75 10.76
CA ASP A 14 1.05 18.37 12.00
C ASP A 14 1.29 17.32 13.10
N ASN A 15 2.47 17.42 13.75
CA ASN A 15 2.93 16.53 14.81
C ASN A 15 3.15 15.06 14.41
N ALA A 16 3.19 14.72 13.11
CA ALA A 16 3.52 13.37 12.66
C ALA A 16 4.87 12.92 13.22
N ILE A 17 5.94 13.68 13.02
CA ILE A 17 7.30 13.27 13.42
C ILE A 17 7.44 12.97 14.93
N PRO A 18 6.99 13.83 15.87
CA PRO A 18 6.95 13.47 17.29
C PRO A 18 6.09 12.24 17.59
N PHE A 19 4.96 12.07 16.88
CA PHE A 19 4.10 10.90 17.04
C PHE A 19 4.80 9.61 16.60
N ILE A 20 5.49 9.62 15.46
CA ILE A 20 6.28 8.48 14.96
C ILE A 20 7.27 8.02 16.02
N LYS A 21 8.08 8.93 16.56
CA LYS A 21 9.07 8.61 17.61
C LYS A 21 8.43 7.93 18.81
N LYS A 22 7.26 8.42 19.25
CA LYS A 22 6.54 7.86 20.39
C LYS A 22 5.93 6.48 20.08
N ALA A 23 5.36 6.30 18.89
CA ALA A 23 4.79 5.04 18.45
C ALA A 23 5.88 3.95 18.36
N VAL A 24 7.01 4.27 17.72
CA VAL A 24 8.17 3.39 17.59
C VAL A 24 8.74 3.03 18.97
N ALA A 25 8.91 4.01 19.87
CA ALA A 25 9.35 3.76 21.25
C ALA A 25 8.37 2.86 22.05
N SER A 26 7.11 2.77 21.61
CA SER A 26 6.10 1.88 22.19
C SER A 26 6.05 0.50 21.53
N GLY A 27 6.94 0.21 20.59
CA GLY A 27 7.03 -1.07 19.86
C GLY A 27 5.99 -1.21 18.73
N VAL A 28 5.44 -0.11 18.24
CA VAL A 28 4.51 -0.08 17.10
C VAL A 28 5.29 0.23 15.83
N VAL A 29 5.09 -0.57 14.78
CA VAL A 29 5.63 -0.28 13.45
C VAL A 29 4.87 0.91 12.86
N VAL A 30 5.61 1.86 12.31
CA VAL A 30 5.03 3.00 11.60
C VAL A 30 5.26 2.84 10.11
N SER A 31 4.18 3.04 9.35
CA SER A 31 4.14 3.00 7.90
C SER A 31 3.71 4.35 7.32
N ILE A 32 4.26 4.70 6.17
CA ILE A 32 3.95 5.91 5.41
C ILE A 32 2.90 5.57 4.37
N GLY A 33 1.79 6.31 4.32
CA GLY A 33 0.73 6.10 3.34
C GLY A 33 -0.29 7.22 3.34
N HIS A 34 -1.16 7.25 2.30
CA HIS A 34 -2.15 8.32 2.09
C HIS A 34 -1.54 9.72 2.16
N THR A 35 -0.42 9.90 1.48
CA THR A 35 0.46 11.06 1.65
C THR A 35 0.57 11.90 0.38
N ALA A 36 0.71 13.19 0.60
CA ALA A 36 1.10 14.22 -0.35
C ALA A 36 2.47 14.85 0.01
N ALA A 37 3.30 14.12 0.76
CA ALA A 37 4.57 14.59 1.29
C ALA A 37 5.54 15.12 0.22
N GLU A 38 6.19 16.24 0.52
CA GLU A 38 7.47 16.57 -0.10
C GLU A 38 8.57 15.57 0.34
N PRO A 39 9.62 15.35 -0.48
CA PRO A 39 10.70 14.40 -0.20
C PRO A 39 11.29 14.47 1.21
N GLU A 40 11.45 15.67 1.77
CA GLU A 40 12.06 15.90 3.07
C GLU A 40 11.24 15.26 4.21
N HIS A 41 9.90 15.27 4.11
CA HIS A 41 9.06 14.64 5.13
C HIS A 41 9.25 13.12 5.17
N ILE A 42 9.56 12.49 4.04
CA ILE A 42 9.87 11.05 4.00
C ILE A 42 11.13 10.78 4.81
N MET A 43 12.19 11.56 4.58
CA MET A 43 13.45 11.40 5.30
C MET A 43 13.29 11.66 6.80
N GLU A 44 12.57 12.71 7.18
CA GLU A 44 12.27 13.00 8.59
C GLU A 44 11.48 11.87 9.27
N ALA A 45 10.53 11.27 8.56
CA ALA A 45 9.74 10.14 9.06
C ALA A 45 10.59 8.88 9.24
N VAL A 46 11.47 8.59 8.29
CA VAL A 46 12.41 7.46 8.37
C VAL A 46 13.38 7.66 9.53
N ASP A 47 13.94 8.87 9.68
CA ASP A 47 14.84 9.22 10.79
C ASP A 47 14.13 9.18 12.15
N ALA A 48 12.81 9.39 12.17
CA ALA A 48 11.97 9.19 13.34
C ALA A 48 11.64 7.73 13.64
N GLY A 49 11.93 6.81 12.71
CA GLY A 49 11.78 5.37 12.87
C GLY A 49 10.65 4.73 12.07
N ALA A 50 10.09 5.40 11.05
CA ALA A 50 9.20 4.73 10.11
C ALA A 50 9.96 3.63 9.34
N GLN A 51 9.28 2.49 9.09
CA GLN A 51 9.92 1.29 8.53
C GLN A 51 9.16 0.68 7.33
N LEU A 52 7.99 1.21 6.98
CA LEU A 52 7.16 0.66 5.92
C LEU A 52 6.55 1.77 5.05
N SER A 53 6.33 1.45 3.78
CA SER A 53 5.45 2.19 2.87
C SER A 53 4.19 1.36 2.63
N THR A 54 3.04 1.89 2.99
CA THR A 54 1.75 1.22 2.83
C THR A 54 1.35 1.22 1.36
N HIS A 55 0.98 0.05 0.82
CA HIS A 55 0.45 -0.18 -0.53
C HIS A 55 1.10 0.72 -1.59
N LEU A 56 2.43 0.77 -1.61
CA LEU A 56 3.25 1.75 -2.31
C LEU A 56 2.82 1.90 -3.78
N GLY A 57 2.48 3.13 -4.17
CA GLY A 57 1.90 3.47 -5.47
C GLY A 57 0.40 3.80 -5.40
N ASN A 58 -0.29 3.37 -4.34
CA ASN A 58 -1.69 3.70 -4.04
C ASN A 58 -1.78 4.79 -2.95
N GLY A 59 -2.97 5.38 -2.78
CA GLY A 59 -3.16 6.50 -1.84
C GLY A 59 -2.24 7.68 -2.14
N ALA A 60 -1.88 7.85 -3.41
CA ALA A 60 -0.98 8.86 -3.92
C ALA A 60 -1.71 9.85 -4.83
N HIS A 61 -1.04 10.95 -5.22
CA HIS A 61 -1.62 11.87 -6.19
C HIS A 61 -1.94 11.17 -7.51
N GLY A 62 -3.10 11.47 -8.10
CA GLY A 62 -3.47 10.98 -9.44
C GLY A 62 -2.54 11.48 -10.56
N THR A 63 -1.76 12.53 -10.30
CA THR A 63 -0.67 12.98 -11.19
C THR A 63 0.50 13.41 -10.33
N LEU A 64 1.67 12.80 -10.56
CA LEU A 64 2.90 13.07 -9.82
C LEU A 64 3.90 13.87 -10.66
N ARG A 65 4.71 14.68 -9.98
CA ARG A 65 5.87 15.33 -10.61
C ARG A 65 6.89 14.27 -11.00
N ARG A 66 7.59 14.49 -12.12
CA ARG A 66 8.56 13.53 -12.66
C ARG A 66 9.66 13.14 -11.68
N HIS A 67 10.26 14.12 -10.98
CA HIS A 67 11.42 13.88 -10.09
C HIS A 67 11.19 14.24 -8.62
N PRO A 68 10.66 15.42 -8.25
CA PRO A 68 10.38 15.68 -6.84
C PRO A 68 9.04 15.03 -6.45
N ASN A 69 9.07 13.73 -6.13
CA ASN A 69 7.96 12.98 -5.59
C ASN A 69 8.44 11.97 -4.53
N TYR A 70 7.57 11.70 -3.56
CA TYR A 70 7.81 10.80 -2.44
C TYR A 70 7.89 9.31 -2.80
N ILE A 71 7.51 8.91 -4.03
CA ILE A 71 7.64 7.52 -4.47
C ILE A 71 9.12 7.19 -4.70
N TRP A 72 9.90 8.12 -5.25
CA TRP A 72 11.34 7.90 -5.43
C TRP A 72 12.09 7.80 -4.11
N GLU A 73 11.75 8.63 -3.11
CA GLU A 73 12.36 8.53 -1.79
C GLU A 73 12.04 7.20 -1.10
N GLN A 74 10.77 6.77 -1.14
CA GLN A 74 10.35 5.49 -0.53
C GLN A 74 10.98 4.28 -1.24
N LEU A 75 11.11 4.34 -2.57
CA LEU A 75 11.77 3.30 -3.36
C LEU A 75 13.28 3.23 -3.04
N GLY A 76 13.94 4.38 -3.00
CA GLY A 76 15.38 4.48 -2.78
C GLY A 76 15.83 4.24 -1.33
N GLU A 77 14.92 4.38 -0.35
CA GLU A 77 15.26 4.25 1.06
C GLU A 77 15.25 2.78 1.52
N SER A 78 16.43 2.20 1.71
CA SER A 78 16.61 0.81 2.18
C SER A 78 16.03 0.51 3.57
N ARG A 79 15.82 1.53 4.41
CA ARG A 79 15.21 1.39 5.75
C ARG A 79 13.69 1.19 5.71
N LEU A 80 13.05 1.45 4.56
CA LEU A 80 11.63 1.21 4.35
C LEU A 80 11.41 -0.08 3.58
N MET A 81 10.56 -0.96 4.10
CA MET A 81 9.92 -1.99 3.29
C MET A 81 8.80 -1.37 2.46
N ALA A 82 8.37 -2.04 1.39
CA ALA A 82 7.21 -1.63 0.61
C ALA A 82 6.14 -2.72 0.66
N SER A 83 4.95 -2.42 1.18
CA SER A 83 3.80 -3.29 0.94
C SER A 83 3.15 -2.92 -0.39
N ILE A 84 2.68 -3.90 -1.16
CA ILE A 84 2.06 -3.70 -2.46
C ILE A 84 0.85 -4.61 -2.65
N ILE A 85 -0.14 -4.13 -3.39
CA ILE A 85 -1.35 -4.88 -3.74
C ILE A 85 -1.18 -5.42 -5.16
N THR A 86 -1.22 -6.75 -5.29
CA THR A 86 -0.95 -7.47 -6.55
C THR A 86 -2.19 -8.16 -7.08
N ASP A 87 -3.37 -7.55 -6.90
CA ASP A 87 -4.66 -8.09 -7.34
C ASP A 87 -4.94 -7.92 -8.83
N GLY A 88 -3.98 -7.41 -9.61
CA GLY A 88 -4.14 -7.11 -11.03
C GLY A 88 -4.87 -5.79 -11.33
N HIS A 89 -5.33 -5.06 -10.31
CA HIS A 89 -6.12 -3.83 -10.47
C HIS A 89 -5.45 -2.60 -9.86
N HIS A 90 -4.89 -2.73 -8.65
CA HIS A 90 -4.28 -1.61 -7.93
C HIS A 90 -3.00 -1.11 -8.60
N LEU A 91 -2.16 -2.03 -9.07
CA LEU A 91 -0.90 -1.69 -9.69
C LEU A 91 -0.76 -2.37 -11.06
N PRO A 92 -0.27 -1.69 -12.10
CA PRO A 92 0.12 -2.36 -13.32
C PRO A 92 1.38 -3.22 -13.08
N ALA A 93 1.54 -4.30 -13.84
CA ALA A 93 2.66 -5.23 -13.71
C ALA A 93 4.05 -4.57 -13.82
N SER A 94 4.17 -3.48 -14.59
CA SER A 94 5.40 -2.70 -14.67
C SER A 94 5.78 -2.03 -13.34
N VAL A 95 4.81 -1.55 -12.57
CA VAL A 95 5.04 -0.91 -11.26
C VAL A 95 5.43 -1.98 -10.24
N VAL A 96 4.70 -3.10 -10.19
CA VAL A 96 5.03 -4.25 -9.32
C VAL A 96 6.47 -4.72 -9.57
N ARG A 97 6.86 -4.96 -10.83
CA ARG A 97 8.25 -5.32 -11.18
C ARG A 97 9.27 -4.28 -10.75
N THR A 98 8.93 -3.00 -10.88
CA THR A 98 9.85 -1.92 -10.52
C THR A 98 10.09 -1.89 -9.02
N ILE A 99 9.03 -2.02 -8.22
CA ILE A 99 9.11 -2.06 -6.76
C ILE A 99 9.96 -3.26 -6.33
N ILE A 100 9.61 -4.47 -6.77
CA ILE A 100 10.33 -5.70 -6.38
C ILE A 100 11.81 -5.64 -6.80
N LYS A 101 12.12 -5.19 -8.02
CA LYS A 101 13.53 -5.07 -8.46
C LYS A 101 14.33 -4.03 -7.70
N THR A 102 13.67 -3.00 -7.17
CA THR A 102 14.35 -1.90 -6.45
C THR A 102 14.51 -2.23 -4.96
N LYS A 103 13.46 -2.78 -4.34
CA LYS A 103 13.43 -3.11 -2.91
C LYS A 103 14.04 -4.48 -2.59
N GLY A 104 14.03 -5.39 -3.56
CA GLY A 104 14.29 -6.80 -3.33
C GLY A 104 13.03 -7.51 -2.80
N VAL A 105 13.05 -8.84 -2.90
CA VAL A 105 12.00 -9.72 -2.35
C VAL A 105 11.94 -9.55 -0.84
N GLU A 106 13.10 -9.42 -0.18
CA GLU A 106 13.25 -9.33 1.26
C GLU A 106 12.71 -8.02 1.88
N ASN A 107 12.53 -6.97 1.09
CA ASN A 107 11.94 -5.70 1.55
C ASN A 107 10.61 -5.37 0.85
N THR A 108 9.98 -6.36 0.23
CA THR A 108 8.65 -6.22 -0.36
C THR A 108 7.65 -7.11 0.36
N ILE A 109 6.47 -6.59 0.66
CA ILE A 109 5.39 -7.31 1.32
C ILE A 109 4.18 -7.37 0.39
N LEU A 110 3.64 -8.55 0.15
CA LEU A 110 2.35 -8.68 -0.53
C LEU A 110 1.23 -8.49 0.49
N THR A 111 0.35 -7.53 0.22
CA THR A 111 -0.89 -7.34 0.99
C THR A 111 -2.07 -7.38 0.04
N CYS A 112 -3.19 -7.96 0.46
CA CYS A 112 -4.42 -7.87 -0.31
C CYS A 112 -5.14 -6.54 -0.08
N ASP A 113 -4.99 -5.91 1.10
CA ASP A 113 -5.82 -4.76 1.49
C ASP A 113 -7.32 -5.00 1.19
N ALA A 114 -7.77 -6.23 1.46
CA ALA A 114 -9.08 -6.70 1.08
C ALA A 114 -10.18 -5.86 1.75
N SER A 115 -11.13 -5.40 0.94
CA SER A 115 -12.31 -4.72 1.42
C SER A 115 -13.21 -5.68 2.19
N GLY A 116 -14.07 -5.16 3.07
CA GLY A 116 -15.13 -5.96 3.69
C GLY A 116 -16.14 -6.55 2.70
N LEU A 117 -16.09 -6.14 1.43
CA LEU A 117 -16.91 -6.65 0.33
C LEU A 117 -16.15 -7.63 -0.59
N ALA A 118 -14.88 -7.97 -0.30
CA ALA A 118 -14.12 -8.93 -1.09
C ALA A 118 -14.90 -10.26 -1.25
N GLY A 119 -14.92 -10.81 -2.47
CA GLY A 119 -15.71 -12.00 -2.81
C GLY A 119 -17.23 -11.83 -2.90
N SER A 120 -17.77 -10.63 -2.69
CA SER A 120 -19.21 -10.37 -2.87
C SER A 120 -19.60 -10.35 -4.36
N PRO A 121 -20.84 -10.69 -4.73
CA PRO A 121 -21.31 -10.54 -6.12
C PRO A 121 -21.27 -9.09 -6.61
N PRO A 122 -21.19 -8.84 -7.93
CA PRO A 122 -21.28 -7.49 -8.47
C PRO A 122 -22.54 -6.75 -8.02
N GLY A 123 -22.39 -5.48 -7.66
CA GLY A 123 -23.51 -4.67 -7.15
C GLY A 123 -23.08 -3.48 -6.31
N ILE A 124 -24.06 -2.65 -5.95
CA ILE A 124 -23.85 -1.47 -5.11
C ILE A 124 -24.22 -1.80 -3.66
N TYR A 125 -23.31 -1.53 -2.74
CA TYR A 125 -23.40 -1.84 -1.31
C TYR A 125 -23.27 -0.56 -0.47
N GLY A 126 -23.92 -0.57 0.70
CA GLY A 126 -23.84 0.49 1.71
C GLY A 126 -25.10 1.33 1.86
N GLU A 127 -25.22 1.98 3.02
CA GLU A 127 -26.29 2.90 3.39
C GLU A 127 -25.70 4.30 3.65
N GLY A 128 -26.40 5.37 3.24
CA GLY A 128 -25.94 6.75 3.43
C GLY A 128 -25.20 7.36 2.24
N SER A 129 -24.24 8.26 2.50
CA SER A 129 -23.63 9.16 1.51
C SER A 129 -22.46 8.57 0.73
N VAL A 130 -21.82 7.51 1.23
CA VAL A 130 -20.75 6.80 0.53
C VAL A 130 -21.23 5.38 0.24
N LYS A 131 -21.36 5.06 -1.05
CA LYS A 131 -21.70 3.72 -1.52
C LYS A 131 -20.49 3.13 -2.21
N MET A 132 -20.27 1.83 -2.00
CA MET A 132 -19.27 1.06 -2.72
C MET A 132 -19.95 0.28 -3.83
N GLU A 133 -19.23 0.01 -4.90
CA GLU A 133 -19.68 -0.81 -6.02
C GLU A 133 -18.64 -1.90 -6.26
N VAL A 134 -19.09 -3.16 -6.20
CA VAL A 134 -18.31 -4.30 -6.69
C VAL A 134 -18.59 -4.39 -8.19
N LEU A 135 -17.55 -4.18 -9.00
CA LEU A 135 -17.65 -4.20 -10.44
C LEU A 135 -17.71 -5.64 -10.97
N GLU A 136 -18.26 -5.83 -12.17
CA GLU A 136 -18.37 -7.15 -12.80
C GLU A 136 -17.02 -7.84 -13.02
N ASP A 137 -15.96 -7.05 -13.22
CA ASP A 137 -14.60 -7.51 -13.42
C ASP A 137 -13.82 -7.75 -12.11
N GLY A 138 -14.44 -7.54 -10.93
CA GLY A 138 -13.85 -7.83 -9.62
C GLY A 138 -13.47 -6.63 -8.74
N PRO A 139 -12.97 -5.49 -9.25
CA PRO A 139 -12.56 -4.37 -8.40
C PRO A 139 -13.71 -3.78 -7.59
N ILE A 140 -13.38 -3.25 -6.42
CA ILE A 140 -14.31 -2.53 -5.57
C ILE A 140 -13.98 -1.05 -5.66
N VAL A 141 -14.98 -0.23 -5.97
CA VAL A 141 -14.82 1.20 -6.19
C VAL A 141 -15.82 2.00 -5.39
N ILE A 142 -15.59 3.30 -5.26
CA ILE A 142 -16.67 4.21 -4.87
C ILE A 142 -17.70 4.24 -6.01
N ALA A 143 -18.98 4.01 -5.69
CA ALA A 143 -20.04 3.91 -6.68
C ALA A 143 -20.08 5.14 -7.60
N GLY A 144 -20.07 4.90 -8.91
CA GLY A 144 -20.01 5.96 -9.94
C GLY A 144 -18.62 6.59 -10.16
N GLN A 145 -17.58 6.11 -9.48
CA GLN A 145 -16.19 6.59 -9.59
C GLN A 145 -15.23 5.43 -9.80
N ARG A 146 -15.27 4.81 -10.98
CA ARG A 146 -14.54 3.56 -11.31
C ARG A 146 -13.02 3.62 -11.10
N GLN A 147 -12.42 4.81 -11.08
CA GLN A 147 -10.99 5.01 -10.85
C GLN A 147 -10.61 5.07 -9.35
N LEU A 148 -11.58 5.17 -8.44
CA LEU A 148 -11.34 5.25 -7.00
C LEU A 148 -11.58 3.89 -6.36
N LEU A 149 -10.53 3.08 -6.32
CA LEU A 149 -10.54 1.77 -5.67
C LEU A 149 -10.77 1.92 -4.16
N ALA A 150 -11.47 0.95 -3.58
CA ALA A 150 -11.95 0.96 -2.20
C ALA A 150 -11.61 -0.36 -1.48
N GLY A 151 -10.31 -0.65 -1.43
CA GLY A 151 -9.76 -1.94 -1.05
C GLY A 151 -9.84 -2.96 -2.19
N SER A 152 -9.13 -4.08 -2.04
CA SER A 152 -9.17 -5.14 -3.04
C SER A 152 -10.43 -6.00 -2.92
N GLY A 153 -10.86 -6.52 -4.07
CA GLY A 153 -11.92 -7.52 -4.17
C GLY A 153 -11.44 -8.96 -3.96
N VAL A 154 -10.12 -9.17 -3.85
CA VAL A 154 -9.51 -10.51 -3.74
C VAL A 154 -8.72 -10.67 -2.44
N GLU A 155 -8.45 -11.92 -2.08
CA GLU A 155 -7.69 -12.28 -0.88
C GLU A 155 -6.19 -12.48 -1.18
N THR A 156 -5.41 -12.73 -0.13
CA THR A 156 -3.94 -12.84 -0.21
C THR A 156 -3.47 -13.98 -1.12
N ASP A 157 -4.22 -15.08 -1.20
CA ASP A 157 -3.91 -16.21 -2.09
C ASP A 157 -3.86 -15.80 -3.57
N THR A 158 -4.81 -14.98 -3.99
CA THR A 158 -4.90 -14.43 -5.34
C THR A 158 -3.79 -13.42 -5.59
N CYS A 159 -3.43 -12.61 -4.59
CA CYS A 159 -2.28 -11.70 -4.70
C CYS A 159 -0.96 -12.48 -4.89
N VAL A 160 -0.75 -13.56 -4.13
CA VAL A 160 0.43 -14.42 -4.24
C VAL A 160 0.56 -15.03 -5.64
N THR A 161 -0.52 -15.56 -6.20
CA THR A 161 -0.49 -16.15 -7.55
C THR A 161 -0.31 -15.09 -8.63
N THR A 162 -1.01 -13.97 -8.52
CA THR A 162 -0.95 -12.89 -9.52
C THR A 162 0.41 -12.20 -9.52
N ALA A 163 1.08 -12.09 -8.37
CA ALA A 163 2.44 -11.54 -8.29
C ALA A 163 3.46 -12.33 -9.12
N ILE A 164 3.31 -13.66 -9.23
CA ILE A 164 4.16 -14.52 -10.06
C ILE A 164 4.05 -14.09 -11.53
N ASP A 165 2.83 -13.94 -12.03
CA ASP A 165 2.57 -13.56 -13.42
C ASP A 165 2.97 -12.11 -13.72
N MET A 166 2.70 -11.20 -12.78
CA MET A 166 3.03 -9.77 -12.94
C MET A 166 4.54 -9.54 -12.92
N ALA A 167 5.26 -10.22 -12.02
CA ALA A 167 6.66 -9.94 -11.73
C ALA A 167 7.66 -10.92 -12.33
N GLY A 168 7.22 -12.11 -12.74
CA GLY A 168 8.09 -13.19 -13.19
C GLY A 168 8.94 -13.77 -12.05
N ILE A 169 8.46 -13.69 -10.81
CA ILE A 169 9.11 -14.26 -9.62
C ILE A 169 8.67 -15.71 -9.42
N THR A 170 9.43 -16.45 -8.62
CA THR A 170 9.07 -17.81 -8.22
C THR A 170 7.94 -17.82 -7.20
N LEU A 171 7.26 -18.97 -7.07
CA LEU A 171 6.28 -19.18 -6.00
C LEU A 171 6.90 -18.99 -4.61
N GLN A 172 8.15 -19.45 -4.41
CA GLN A 172 8.84 -19.28 -3.13
C GLN A 172 9.04 -17.80 -2.78
N GLU A 173 9.55 -17.00 -3.72
CA GLU A 173 9.71 -15.56 -3.51
C GLU A 173 8.36 -14.87 -3.24
N SER A 174 7.30 -15.27 -3.93
CA SER A 174 5.95 -14.73 -3.70
C SER A 174 5.42 -15.07 -2.30
N LEU A 175 5.64 -16.31 -1.83
CA LEU A 175 5.29 -16.73 -0.48
C LEU A 175 6.13 -16.03 0.59
N ASP A 176 7.42 -15.82 0.36
CA ASP A 176 8.32 -15.13 1.28
C ASP A 176 7.87 -13.67 1.51
N MET A 177 7.30 -13.01 0.49
CA MET A 177 6.74 -11.67 0.63
C MET A 177 5.36 -11.63 1.31
N ALA A 178 4.67 -12.77 1.45
CA ALA A 178 3.32 -12.84 2.02
C ALA A 178 3.27 -13.48 3.43
N GLY A 179 4.42 -13.95 3.93
CA GLY A 179 4.58 -14.70 5.19
C GLY A 179 4.90 -13.86 6.42
#